data_AF-A0A9X0CGA6-F1
#
_entry.id   AF-A0A9X0CGA6-F1
#
_cell.length_a   1.000
_cell.length_b   1.000
_cell.length_c   1.000
_cell.angle_alpha   90.00
_cell.angle_beta   90.00
_cell.angle_gamma   90.00
#
_symmetry.space_group_name_H-M   'P 1'
#
loop_
_entity.id
_entity.type
_entity.pdbx_description
1 polymer ?
#
loop_
_entity_poly.entity_id
_entity_poly.type
_entity_poly.pdbx_seq_one_letter_code
_entity_poly.pdbx_strand_id
1 'polypeptide(L)'
;MLEWSDVHLLKFTARQSLPWKAPLVTSIKDNILSELDPSTVDQKTRLIRKRVESRAGQDWAQPEKVLSAEQVAEVVMEVILSENPNLRYQTNKQYCPDEIAAKLADITGNKSVDIIAKRFCAE
;
A
#
# COMPACT_ATOMS: atom_id res chain seq x y z
N MET A 1 14.68 27.95 -14.57
CA MET A 1 14.39 27.08 -15.74
C MET A 1 15.33 25.90 -15.59
N LEU A 2 14.84 24.68 -15.39
CA LEU A 2 15.68 23.54 -14.97
C LEU A 2 16.97 23.47 -15.80
N GLU A 3 18.11 23.56 -15.11
CA GLU A 3 19.38 23.15 -15.68
C GLU A 3 19.37 21.63 -15.83
N TRP A 4 19.85 21.19 -16.99
CA TRP A 4 19.60 19.85 -17.48
C TRP A 4 20.36 18.77 -16.69
N SER A 5 21.47 19.08 -16.03
CA SER A 5 22.39 18.11 -15.38
C SER A 5 21.84 17.38 -14.15
N ASP A 6 20.91 17.96 -13.39
CA ASP A 6 20.49 17.35 -12.11
C ASP A 6 19.40 16.28 -12.28
N VAL A 7 18.71 16.33 -13.42
CA VAL A 7 17.91 15.20 -13.92
C VAL A 7 18.83 14.11 -14.51
N HIS A 8 20.08 14.41 -14.90
CA HIS A 8 21.02 13.38 -15.43
C HIS A 8 21.52 12.40 -14.35
N LEU A 9 21.32 12.70 -13.06
CA LEU A 9 21.46 11.73 -11.96
C LEU A 9 20.35 10.66 -11.93
N LEU A 10 19.40 10.65 -12.88
CA LEU A 10 18.50 9.52 -13.13
C LEU A 10 19.21 8.19 -13.52
N LYS A 11 20.54 8.17 -13.74
CA LYS A 11 21.21 7.06 -14.44
C LYS A 11 22.51 6.49 -13.84
N PHE A 12 23.08 7.06 -12.77
CA PHE A 12 24.38 6.59 -12.27
C PHE A 12 24.25 5.56 -11.12
N THR A 13 24.31 4.28 -11.51
CA THR A 13 24.88 3.15 -10.74
C THR A 13 24.07 2.51 -9.60
N ALA A 14 22.76 2.72 -9.50
CA ALA A 14 21.89 1.79 -8.79
C ALA A 14 20.48 1.82 -9.42
N ARG A 15 20.06 0.72 -10.05
CA ARG A 15 18.69 0.57 -10.58
C ARG A 15 17.72 0.44 -9.41
N GLN A 16 17.32 1.57 -8.82
CA GLN A 16 16.34 1.59 -7.73
C GLN A 16 14.93 1.64 -8.31
N SER A 17 14.20 0.54 -8.14
CA SER A 17 12.77 0.44 -8.45
C SER A 17 12.03 0.03 -7.18
N LEU A 18 11.00 0.78 -6.81
CA LEU A 18 10.26 0.53 -5.57
C LEU A 18 8.94 -0.19 -5.89
N PRO A 19 8.76 -1.45 -5.47
CA PRO A 19 7.45 -2.10 -5.53
C PRO A 19 6.52 -1.46 -4.50
N TRP A 20 5.41 -0.87 -4.96
CA TRP A 20 4.34 -0.41 -4.07
C TRP A 20 3.53 -1.61 -3.58
N LYS A 21 3.68 -1.96 -2.29
CA LYS A 21 3.17 -3.22 -1.75
C LYS A 21 1.71 -3.12 -1.34
N ALA A 22 0.90 -3.94 -2.00
CA ALA A 22 -0.43 -4.34 -1.54
C ALA A 22 -0.32 -5.45 -0.46
N PRO A 23 -1.43 -5.87 0.18
CA PRO A 23 -1.45 -6.96 1.14
C PRO A 23 -0.78 -8.21 0.56
N LEU A 24 0.19 -8.74 1.31
CA LEU A 24 0.99 -9.89 0.95
C LEU A 24 0.86 -10.93 2.06
N VAL A 25 0.61 -12.18 1.68
CA VAL A 25 0.53 -13.30 2.64
C VAL A 25 1.90 -13.53 3.26
N THR A 26 2.10 -13.01 4.48
CA THR A 26 3.32 -13.16 5.29
C THR A 26 2.98 -13.13 6.78
N SER A 27 3.89 -13.60 7.62
CA SER A 27 3.75 -13.52 9.09
C SER A 27 3.92 -12.11 9.67
N ILE A 28 4.26 -11.10 8.85
CA ILE A 28 4.52 -9.72 9.31
C ILE A 28 3.31 -9.15 10.06
N LYS A 29 2.09 -9.40 9.55
CA LYS A 29 0.86 -8.92 10.18
C LYS A 29 0.68 -9.48 11.58
N ASP A 30 0.85 -10.79 11.73
CA ASP A 30 0.61 -11.48 13.00
C ASP A 30 1.63 -11.04 14.06
N ASN A 31 2.89 -10.86 13.67
CA ASN A 31 3.94 -10.34 14.55
C ASN A 31 3.59 -8.94 15.07
N ILE A 32 3.19 -8.01 14.19
CA ILE A 32 2.82 -6.64 14.58
C ILE A 32 1.60 -6.63 15.53
N LEU A 33 0.59 -7.44 15.23
CA LEU A 33 -0.62 -7.48 16.05
C LEU A 33 -0.38 -8.07 17.44
N SER A 34 0.62 -8.95 17.60
CA SER A 34 0.97 -9.56 18.88
C SER A 34 1.59 -8.59 19.89
N GLU A 35 2.15 -7.47 19.43
CA GLU A 35 2.82 -6.46 20.28
C GLU A 35 1.89 -5.33 20.74
N LEU A 36 0.64 -5.29 20.25
CA LEU A 36 -0.31 -4.23 20.59
C LEU A 36 -0.95 -4.47 21.96
N ASP A 37 -0.73 -3.55 22.91
CA ASP A 37 -1.44 -3.51 24.18
C ASP A 37 -2.78 -2.75 24.05
N PRO A 38 -3.94 -3.45 24.13
CA PRO A 38 -5.25 -2.80 24.02
C PRO A 38 -5.73 -2.17 25.33
N SER A 39 -5.00 -2.32 26.45
CA SER A 39 -5.46 -1.95 27.79
C SER A 39 -5.73 -0.45 27.97
N THR A 40 -5.04 0.40 27.19
CA THR A 40 -5.12 1.86 27.26
C THR A 40 -6.14 2.48 26.29
N VAL A 41 -6.76 1.68 25.44
CA VAL A 41 -7.62 2.15 24.34
C VAL A 41 -9.06 2.34 24.82
N ASP A 42 -9.67 3.51 24.59
CA ASP A 42 -11.05 3.79 24.99
C ASP A 42 -12.10 2.93 24.25
N GLN A 43 -13.33 2.90 24.77
CA GLN A 43 -14.41 2.05 24.22
C GLN A 43 -14.74 2.37 22.76
N LYS A 44 -14.76 3.64 22.37
CA LYS A 44 -15.09 4.05 20.99
C LYS A 44 -14.01 3.56 20.04
N THR A 45 -12.74 3.76 20.41
CA THR A 45 -11.61 3.31 19.60
C THR A 45 -11.58 1.78 19.48
N ARG A 46 -11.93 1.02 20.54
CA ARG A 46 -12.08 -0.45 20.45
C ARG A 46 -13.17 -0.89 19.46
N LEU A 47 -14.30 -0.18 19.39
CA LEU A 47 -15.38 -0.48 18.44
C LEU A 47 -14.97 -0.16 16.99
N ILE A 48 -14.24 0.94 16.78
CA ILE A 48 -13.67 1.28 15.47
C ILE A 48 -12.67 0.19 15.07
N ARG A 49 -11.75 -0.20 15.96
CA ARG A 49 -10.77 -1.27 15.69
C ARG A 49 -11.44 -2.56 15.23
N LYS A 50 -12.48 -3.03 15.94
CA LYS A 50 -13.21 -4.24 15.53
C LYS A 50 -13.82 -4.14 14.13
N ARG A 51 -14.35 -2.97 13.76
CA ARG A 51 -14.90 -2.72 12.42
C ARG A 51 -13.81 -2.74 11.36
N VAL A 52 -12.69 -2.05 11.63
CA VAL A 52 -11.52 -2.04 10.74
C VAL A 52 -11.01 -3.47 10.54
N GLU A 53 -10.86 -4.26 11.60
CA GLU A 53 -10.41 -5.65 11.53
C GLU A 53 -11.36 -6.53 10.72
N SER A 54 -12.67 -6.39 10.94
CA SER A 54 -13.69 -7.15 10.20
C SER A 54 -13.67 -6.81 8.70
N ARG A 55 -13.66 -5.53 8.35
CA ARG A 55 -13.70 -5.06 6.95
C ARG A 55 -12.37 -5.33 6.24
N ALA A 56 -11.24 -5.18 6.95
CA ALA A 56 -9.95 -5.62 6.45
C ALA A 56 -9.96 -7.14 6.21
N GLY A 57 -10.51 -7.94 7.12
CA GLY A 57 -10.67 -9.38 6.91
C GLY A 57 -11.45 -9.74 5.64
N GLN A 58 -12.50 -8.98 5.31
CA GLN A 58 -13.25 -9.16 4.05
C GLN A 58 -12.42 -8.82 2.81
N ASP A 59 -11.60 -7.77 2.87
CA ASP A 59 -10.67 -7.44 1.78
C ASP A 59 -9.56 -8.49 1.62
N TRP A 60 -9.08 -9.07 2.72
CA TRP A 60 -8.08 -10.14 2.69
C TRP A 60 -8.63 -11.48 2.19
N ALA A 61 -9.95 -11.68 2.28
CA ALA A 61 -10.61 -12.85 1.72
C ALA A 61 -10.81 -12.76 0.19
N GLN A 62 -10.52 -11.61 -0.42
CA GLN A 62 -10.64 -11.39 -1.87
C GLN A 62 -9.30 -11.72 -2.56
N PRO A 63 -9.21 -12.84 -3.31
CA PRO A 63 -7.95 -13.29 -3.90
C PRO A 63 -7.30 -12.28 -4.85
N GLU A 64 -8.11 -11.42 -5.47
CA GLU A 64 -7.64 -10.38 -6.38
C GLU A 64 -7.01 -9.17 -5.68
N LYS A 65 -7.26 -9.02 -4.37
CA LYS A 65 -6.70 -7.94 -3.53
C LYS A 65 -5.46 -8.36 -2.74
N VAL A 66 -5.21 -9.66 -2.61
CA VAL A 66 -4.09 -10.22 -1.85
C VAL A 66 -3.11 -10.89 -2.79
N LEU A 67 -1.84 -10.52 -2.70
CA LEU A 67 -0.80 -11.14 -3.52
C LEU A 67 -0.15 -12.32 -2.79
N SER A 68 0.28 -13.31 -3.57
CA SER A 68 1.22 -14.34 -3.16
C SER A 68 2.67 -13.87 -3.32
N ALA A 69 3.61 -14.61 -2.73
CA ALA A 69 5.03 -14.32 -2.89
C ALA A 69 5.49 -14.48 -4.35
N GLU A 70 4.92 -15.45 -5.06
CA GLU A 70 5.18 -15.74 -6.47
C GLU A 70 4.76 -14.57 -7.35
N GLN A 71 3.56 -14.03 -7.15
CA GLN A 71 3.07 -12.86 -7.90
C GLN A 71 3.95 -11.63 -7.68
N VAL A 72 4.46 -11.44 -6.45
CA VAL A 72 5.43 -10.36 -6.19
C VAL A 72 6.77 -10.64 -6.86
N ALA A 73 7.24 -11.90 -6.84
CA ALA A 73 8.48 -12.30 -7.50
C ALA A 73 8.43 -12.08 -9.02
N GLU A 74 7.28 -12.33 -9.66
CA GLU A 74 7.07 -12.03 -11.09
C GLU A 74 7.26 -10.54 -11.38
N VAL A 75 6.66 -9.65 -10.59
CA VAL A 75 6.86 -8.20 -10.75
C VAL A 75 8.33 -7.83 -10.54
N VAL A 76 9.00 -8.40 -9.54
CA VAL A 76 10.43 -8.15 -9.29
C VAL A 76 11.28 -8.62 -10.48
N MET A 77 10.97 -9.77 -11.07
CA MET A 77 11.65 -10.28 -12.26
C MET A 77 11.45 -9.36 -13.46
N GLU A 78 10.23 -8.87 -13.70
CA GLU A 78 9.93 -7.88 -14.74
C GLU A 78 10.79 -6.62 -14.59
N VAL A 79 10.94 -6.12 -13.36
CA VAL A 79 11.77 -4.96 -13.06
C VAL A 79 13.25 -5.22 -13.36
N ILE A 80 13.80 -6.35 -12.91
CA ILE A 80 15.22 -6.68 -13.06
C ILE A 80 15.58 -6.85 -14.54
N LEU A 81 14.70 -7.50 -15.30
CA LEU A 81 14.89 -7.80 -16.71
C LEU A 81 14.55 -6.63 -17.64
N SER A 82 13.89 -5.58 -17.13
CA SER A 82 13.57 -4.40 -17.93
C SER A 82 14.81 -3.63 -18.34
N GLU A 83 14.91 -3.31 -19.64
CA GLU A 83 16.00 -2.50 -20.20
C GLU A 83 15.92 -1.04 -19.74
N ASN A 84 14.71 -0.54 -19.45
CA ASN A 84 14.46 0.82 -18.97
C ASN A 84 13.33 0.79 -17.92
N PRO A 85 13.64 0.38 -16.67
CA PRO A 85 12.63 0.21 -15.65
C PRO A 85 12.03 1.56 -15.24
N ASN A 86 10.71 1.58 -15.04
CA ASN A 86 10.05 2.71 -14.39
C ASN A 86 10.54 2.86 -12.94
N LEU A 87 10.48 4.07 -12.40
CA LEU A 87 10.87 4.31 -11.00
C LEU A 87 10.01 3.51 -10.00
N ARG A 88 8.74 3.26 -10.34
CA ARG A 88 7.77 2.55 -9.47
C ARG A 88 6.98 1.53 -10.26
N TYR A 89 6.78 0.38 -9.64
CA TYR A 89 5.91 -0.69 -10.11
C TYR A 89 4.86 -0.97 -9.04
N GLN A 90 3.59 -0.88 -9.42
CA GLN A 90 2.48 -1.20 -8.51
C GLN A 90 2.21 -2.71 -8.59
N THR A 91 2.46 -3.42 -7.49
CA THR A 91 2.36 -4.89 -7.49
C THR A 91 0.91 -5.38 -7.56
N ASN A 92 -0.05 -4.58 -7.08
CA ASN A 92 -1.48 -4.83 -7.25
C ASN A 92 -2.21 -3.55 -7.67
N LYS A 93 -2.67 -3.49 -8.92
CA LYS A 93 -3.45 -2.36 -9.46
C LYS A 93 -4.87 -2.29 -8.89
N GLN A 94 -5.38 -3.40 -8.36
CA GLN A 94 -6.72 -3.50 -7.80
C GLN A 94 -6.76 -3.12 -6.31
N TYR A 95 -5.60 -2.95 -5.68
CA TYR A 95 -5.52 -2.54 -4.28
C TYR A 95 -5.74 -1.03 -4.14
N CYS A 96 -6.91 -0.66 -3.62
CA CYS A 96 -7.30 0.72 -3.27
C CYS A 96 -7.08 1.77 -4.40
N PRO A 97 -7.56 1.55 -5.63
CA PRO A 97 -7.32 2.46 -6.75
C PRO A 97 -7.88 3.87 -6.49
N ASP A 98 -9.07 3.97 -5.90
CA ASP A 98 -9.73 5.25 -5.62
C ASP A 98 -8.99 6.07 -4.55
N GLU A 99 -8.43 5.39 -3.54
CA GLU A 99 -7.65 6.03 -2.48
C GLU A 99 -6.35 6.61 -3.04
N ILE A 100 -5.65 5.85 -3.89
CA ILE A 100 -4.41 6.30 -4.53
C ILE A 100 -4.69 7.51 -5.42
N ALA A 101 -5.74 7.45 -6.24
CA ALA A 101 -6.14 8.57 -7.09
C ALA A 101 -6.49 9.81 -6.27
N ALA A 102 -7.28 9.65 -5.19
CA ALA A 102 -7.65 10.75 -4.31
C ALA A 102 -6.44 11.39 -3.61
N LYS A 103 -5.51 10.58 -3.11
CA LYS A 103 -4.28 11.05 -2.44
C LYS A 103 -3.39 11.87 -3.36
N LEU A 104 -3.32 11.52 -4.65
CA LEU A 104 -2.52 12.24 -5.62
C LEU A 104 -3.20 13.52 -6.13
N ALA A 105 -4.53 13.53 -6.20
CA ALA A 105 -5.31 14.66 -6.71
C ALA A 105 -5.61 15.74 -5.66
N ASP A 106 -5.64 15.39 -4.38
CA ASP A 106 -5.94 16.32 -3.27
C ASP A 106 -4.75 16.47 -2.34
N ILE A 107 -4.08 17.62 -2.43
CA ILE A 107 -2.91 17.96 -1.61
C ILE A 107 -3.24 18.04 -0.11
N THR A 108 -4.49 18.33 0.26
CA THR A 108 -4.90 18.38 1.68
C THR A 108 -5.05 16.97 2.28
N GLY A 109 -5.23 15.96 1.42
CA GLY A 109 -5.43 14.57 1.82
C GLY A 109 -6.84 14.26 2.33
N ASN A 110 -7.72 15.25 2.50
CA ASN A 110 -9.07 15.05 3.07
C ASN A 110 -9.89 14.03 2.28
N LYS A 111 -9.82 14.06 0.95
CA LYS A 111 -10.55 13.08 0.11
C LYS A 111 -10.10 11.63 0.39
N SER A 112 -8.80 11.42 0.60
CA SER A 112 -8.28 10.08 0.92
C SER A 112 -8.75 9.62 2.30
N VAL A 113 -8.80 10.53 3.28
CA VAL A 113 -9.32 10.25 4.63
C VAL A 113 -10.79 9.88 4.58
N ASP A 114 -11.61 10.61 3.83
CA ASP A 114 -13.04 10.34 3.70
C ASP A 114 -13.31 8.96 3.08
N ILE A 115 -12.54 8.59 2.04
CA ILE A 115 -12.64 7.27 1.41
C ILE A 115 -12.30 6.16 2.40
N ILE A 116 -11.17 6.27 3.11
CA ILE A 116 -10.73 5.27 4.10
C ILE A 116 -11.72 5.20 5.27
N ALA A 117 -12.18 6.34 5.78
CA ALA A 117 -13.12 6.40 6.89
C ALA A 117 -14.45 5.76 6.51
N LYS A 118 -14.99 6.05 5.31
CA LYS A 118 -16.19 5.41 4.79
C LYS A 118 -15.99 3.89 4.65
N ARG A 119 -14.85 3.47 4.13
CA ARG A 119 -14.54 2.06 3.88
C ARG A 119 -14.35 1.27 5.17
N PHE A 120 -13.63 1.77 6.16
CA PHE A 120 -13.20 0.97 7.32
C PHE A 120 -13.83 1.38 8.66
N CYS A 121 -14.25 2.64 8.80
CA CYS A 121 -14.62 3.23 10.09
C CYS A 121 -16.10 3.60 10.22
N ALA A 122 -16.84 3.70 9.11
CA ALA A 122 -18.28 4.01 9.13
C ALA A 122 -19.07 2.97 9.95
N GLU A 123 -20.20 3.37 10.52
CA GLU A 123 -21.17 2.45 11.12
C GLU A 123 -21.87 1.62 10.04
#